data_AF-A0A2N2P6D7-F1
#
_entry.id   AF-A0A2N2P6D7-F1
#
_cell.length_a   1.000
_cell.length_b   1.000
_cell.length_c   1.000
_cell.angle_alpha   90.00
_cell.angle_beta   90.00
_cell.angle_gamma   90.00
#
_symmetry.space_group_name_H-M   'P 1'
#
loop_
_entity.id
_entity.type
_entity.pdbx_description
1 polymer ?
#
loop_
_entity_poly.entity_id
_entity_poly.type
_entity_poly.pdbx_seq_one_letter_code
_entity_poly.pdbx_strand_id
1 'polypeptide(L)'
;MPHYGFNFLWMFIWEKGLSPQPVDERALDFLTAFDFNFVRIPMDYRFWTSDFEYYSPDESIFKTIDSYLQACQARKIHLSLNIHRAPGYCINRNDLEKHNLWLDKEAQDAFVFQWEVFARRYMGIPAEALSFDLLNEPPDIGQYGLTRENHAALIRRTVAAIRNIDPQREIVIDGLGGGNIAMPELADMEVIHSGRGYQPMPVSHHQAWWWDEQATAPNPEYPGLLWMGHHWDFNTLRDYYMPWRAVNNLGVKIHIGEMGCYQRTPHPVAIRWLRDLFSIYSKYGWGYALWNFDGEFGIMAPGREDVQRELLYGYQVDREMLNLMLENRVS
;
A
#
# COMPACT_ATOMS: atom_id res chain seq x y z
N MET A 1 4.24 -17.56 6.57
CA MET A 1 3.46 -17.57 5.31
C MET A 1 3.39 -16.14 4.81
N PRO A 2 3.62 -15.88 3.51
CA PRO A 2 3.49 -14.54 2.97
C PRO A 2 2.04 -14.05 3.00
N HIS A 3 1.88 -12.73 2.91
CA HIS A 3 0.59 -12.07 2.87
C HIS A 3 0.13 -11.85 1.43
N TYR A 4 -1.11 -12.23 1.12
CA TYR A 4 -1.72 -12.09 -0.20
C TYR A 4 -3.11 -11.50 -0.07
N GLY A 5 -3.37 -10.41 -0.78
CA GLY A 5 -4.69 -9.78 -0.69
C GLY A 5 -4.85 -8.48 -1.45
N PHE A 6 -5.55 -7.54 -0.80
CA PHE A 6 -6.05 -6.33 -1.44
C PHE A 6 -5.96 -5.13 -0.48
N ASN A 7 -5.93 -3.94 -1.06
CA ASN A 7 -6.18 -2.70 -0.36
C ASN A 7 -7.69 -2.39 -0.44
N PHE A 8 -8.27 -1.93 0.67
CA PHE A 8 -9.65 -1.46 0.72
C PHE A 8 -9.68 0.02 1.10
N LEU A 9 -10.34 0.82 0.25
CA LEU A 9 -10.32 2.28 0.33
C LEU A 9 -11.41 2.86 1.26
N TRP A 10 -11.84 2.10 2.26
CA TRP A 10 -12.98 2.45 3.13
C TRP A 10 -12.79 3.75 3.91
N MET A 11 -11.53 4.15 4.16
CA MET A 11 -11.17 5.37 4.89
C MET A 11 -10.08 6.17 4.15
N PHE A 12 -10.05 6.08 2.81
CA PHE A 12 -8.90 6.51 2.00
C PHE A 12 -8.74 8.02 1.80
N ILE A 13 -9.81 8.73 1.44
CA ILE A 13 -9.79 10.18 1.22
C ILE A 13 -10.93 10.79 2.02
N TRP A 14 -10.58 11.72 2.91
CA TRP A 14 -11.57 12.52 3.63
C TRP A 14 -12.04 13.70 2.78
N GLU A 15 -13.34 13.97 2.84
CA GLU A 15 -13.96 15.22 2.43
C GLU A 15 -15.02 15.63 3.45
N LYS A 16 -15.34 16.93 3.49
CA LYS A 16 -16.32 17.47 4.44
C LYS A 16 -17.68 16.79 4.27
N GLY A 17 -18.17 16.16 5.34
CA GLY A 17 -19.45 15.48 5.37
C GLY A 17 -19.41 14.01 4.95
N LEU A 18 -18.26 13.49 4.52
CA LEU A 18 -18.08 12.05 4.31
C LEU A 18 -17.73 11.35 5.61
N SER A 19 -18.38 10.21 5.86
CA SER A 19 -18.01 9.27 6.90
C SER A 19 -17.22 8.11 6.29
N PRO A 20 -16.32 7.45 7.05
CA PRO A 20 -15.68 6.23 6.59
C PRO A 20 -16.72 5.17 6.20
N GLN A 21 -16.44 4.41 5.16
CA GLN A 21 -17.34 3.36 4.67
C GLN A 21 -17.40 2.21 5.69
N PRO A 22 -18.54 1.51 5.82
CA PRO A 22 -18.58 0.28 6.61
C PRO A 22 -17.75 -0.82 5.94
N VAL A 23 -17.44 -1.87 6.70
CA VAL A 23 -16.82 -3.10 6.18
C VAL A 23 -17.67 -3.68 5.05
N ASP A 24 -17.03 -4.03 3.94
CA ASP A 24 -17.63 -4.92 2.93
C ASP A 24 -17.44 -6.39 3.37
N GLU A 25 -18.36 -6.87 4.20
CA GLU A 25 -18.33 -8.24 4.74
C GLU A 25 -18.31 -9.29 3.62
N ARG A 26 -19.01 -9.03 2.51
CA ARG A 26 -19.09 -9.93 1.37
C ARG A 26 -17.78 -10.00 0.62
N ALA A 27 -17.05 -8.88 0.52
CA ALA A 27 -15.70 -8.89 -0.02
C ALA A 27 -14.74 -9.68 0.87
N LEU A 28 -14.83 -9.55 2.20
CA LEU A 28 -13.99 -10.35 3.11
C LEU A 28 -14.33 -11.86 3.06
N ASP A 29 -15.61 -12.21 2.88
CA ASP A 29 -16.03 -13.60 2.64
C ASP A 29 -15.45 -14.14 1.32
N PHE A 30 -15.43 -13.31 0.27
CA PHE A 30 -14.76 -13.65 -0.99
C PHE A 30 -13.27 -13.92 -0.77
N LEU A 31 -12.56 -13.02 -0.07
CA LEU A 31 -11.13 -13.20 0.21
C LEU A 31 -10.88 -14.56 0.88
N THR A 32 -11.68 -14.89 1.88
CA THR A 32 -11.61 -16.18 2.60
C THR A 32 -11.87 -17.37 1.68
N ALA A 33 -12.88 -17.28 0.82
CA ALA A 33 -13.24 -18.36 -0.12
C ALA A 33 -12.16 -18.66 -1.17
N PHE A 34 -11.28 -17.69 -1.45
CA PHE A 34 -10.15 -17.80 -2.37
C PHE A 34 -8.80 -17.76 -1.65
N ASP A 35 -8.78 -18.10 -0.35
CA ASP A 35 -7.57 -18.23 0.49
C ASP A 35 -6.66 -16.99 0.52
N PHE A 36 -7.21 -15.80 0.29
CA PHE A 36 -6.49 -14.55 0.59
C PHE A 36 -6.49 -14.32 2.10
N ASN A 37 -5.39 -13.76 2.62
CA ASN A 37 -5.14 -13.67 4.06
C ASN A 37 -4.68 -12.27 4.50
N PHE A 38 -4.80 -11.26 3.64
CA PHE A 38 -4.30 -9.92 3.91
C PHE A 38 -5.24 -8.83 3.41
N VAL A 39 -5.41 -7.79 4.22
CA VAL A 39 -6.08 -6.54 3.86
C VAL A 39 -5.23 -5.38 4.33
N ARG A 40 -4.97 -4.41 3.45
CA ARG A 40 -4.39 -3.11 3.83
C ARG A 40 -5.46 -2.03 3.77
N ILE A 41 -5.50 -1.18 4.79
CA ILE A 41 -6.41 -0.02 4.85
C ILE A 41 -5.58 1.25 4.84
N PRO A 42 -5.40 1.91 3.68
CA PRO A 42 -4.85 3.26 3.63
C PRO A 42 -5.86 4.27 4.19
N MET A 43 -5.46 5.02 5.21
CA MET A 43 -6.34 5.94 5.94
C MET A 43 -5.92 7.40 5.80
N ASP A 44 -6.89 8.30 5.81
CA ASP A 44 -6.67 9.74 5.88
C ASP A 44 -6.91 10.25 7.30
N TYR A 45 -5.88 10.82 7.95
CA TYR A 45 -6.02 11.28 9.34
C TYR A 45 -7.09 12.36 9.54
N ARG A 46 -7.47 13.08 8.47
CA ARG A 46 -8.49 14.13 8.52
C ARG A 46 -9.88 13.58 8.82
N PHE A 47 -10.11 12.27 8.73
CA PHE A 47 -11.32 11.64 9.24
C PHE A 47 -11.48 11.83 10.75
N TRP A 48 -10.40 11.79 11.52
CA TRP A 48 -10.42 11.93 12.98
C TRP A 48 -9.70 13.18 13.48
N THR A 49 -9.19 14.06 12.61
CA THR A 49 -8.57 15.31 13.02
C THR A 49 -9.11 16.46 12.20
N SER A 50 -9.65 17.47 12.86
CA SER A 50 -10.14 18.71 12.24
C SER A 50 -9.12 19.83 12.41
N ASP A 51 -8.99 20.70 11.41
CA ASP A 51 -8.21 21.94 11.45
C ASP A 51 -6.76 21.80 11.96
N PHE A 52 -6.14 20.63 11.71
CA PHE A 52 -4.78 20.29 12.16
C PHE A 52 -4.63 20.25 13.70
N GLU A 53 -5.72 20.06 14.46
CA GLU A 53 -5.73 19.85 15.91
C GLU A 53 -5.32 18.41 16.26
N TYR A 54 -4.06 18.05 15.95
CA TYR A 54 -3.57 16.67 15.94
C TYR A 54 -3.72 15.92 17.28
N TYR A 55 -3.66 16.64 18.39
CA TYR A 55 -3.67 16.05 19.74
C TYR A 55 -5.08 15.90 20.34
N SER A 56 -6.12 16.26 19.59
CA SER A 56 -7.52 16.08 19.99
C SER A 56 -8.30 15.28 18.93
N PRO A 57 -7.89 14.02 18.64
CA PRO A 57 -8.57 13.23 17.62
C PRO A 57 -10.00 12.89 18.04
N ASP A 58 -10.93 12.86 17.08
CA ASP A 58 -12.28 12.33 17.28
C ASP A 58 -12.22 10.80 17.38
N GLU A 59 -12.08 10.31 18.61
CA GLU A 59 -12.00 8.87 18.90
C GLU A 59 -13.26 8.09 18.49
N SER A 60 -14.39 8.76 18.20
CA SER A 60 -15.59 8.06 17.73
C SER A 60 -15.37 7.37 16.38
N ILE A 61 -14.47 7.91 15.55
CA ILE A 61 -14.07 7.36 14.25
C ILE A 61 -13.27 6.07 14.41
N PHE A 62 -12.52 5.91 15.52
CA PHE A 62 -11.73 4.71 15.76
C PHE A 62 -12.60 3.46 15.96
N LYS A 63 -13.88 3.61 16.31
CA LYS A 63 -14.83 2.47 16.34
C LYS A 63 -15.04 1.84 14.97
N THR A 64 -14.87 2.61 13.90
CA THR A 64 -14.92 2.08 12.53
C THR A 64 -13.65 1.31 12.19
N ILE A 65 -12.49 1.74 12.69
CA ILE A 65 -11.24 0.97 12.54
C ILE A 65 -11.33 -0.33 13.35
N ASP A 66 -11.94 -0.30 14.56
CA ASP A 66 -12.20 -1.51 15.34
C ASP A 66 -13.05 -2.52 14.57
N SER A 67 -14.08 -2.06 13.84
CA SER A 67 -14.96 -2.97 13.09
C SER A 67 -14.20 -3.61 11.92
N TYR A 68 -13.29 -2.88 11.27
CA TYR A 68 -12.40 -3.45 10.25
C TYR A 68 -11.54 -4.56 10.83
N LEU A 69 -10.91 -4.31 11.98
CA LEU A 69 -10.08 -5.29 12.69
C LEU A 69 -10.88 -6.52 13.10
N GLN A 70 -12.05 -6.32 13.72
CA GLN A 70 -12.93 -7.42 14.15
C GLN A 70 -13.36 -8.28 12.97
N ALA A 71 -13.78 -7.68 11.86
CA ALA A 71 -14.23 -8.40 10.67
C ALA A 71 -13.10 -9.19 10.00
N CYS A 72 -11.88 -8.64 9.97
CA CYS A 72 -10.70 -9.34 9.46
C CYS A 72 -10.28 -10.50 10.38
N GLN A 73 -10.23 -10.26 11.71
CA GLN A 73 -9.88 -11.29 12.70
C GLN A 73 -10.85 -12.47 12.69
N ALA A 74 -12.16 -12.21 12.57
CA ALA A 74 -13.19 -13.25 12.47
C ALA A 74 -12.96 -14.21 11.29
N ARG A 75 -12.22 -13.76 10.27
CA ARG A 75 -11.90 -14.49 9.04
C ARG A 75 -10.44 -14.92 8.94
N LYS A 76 -9.64 -14.68 9.98
CA LYS A 76 -8.18 -14.92 9.97
C LYS A 76 -7.45 -14.18 8.85
N ILE A 77 -7.97 -12.99 8.49
CA ILE A 77 -7.32 -12.07 7.57
C ILE A 77 -6.46 -11.12 8.40
N HIS A 78 -5.19 -10.99 8.04
CA HIS A 78 -4.30 -10.00 8.61
C HIS A 78 -4.68 -8.60 8.13
N LEU A 79 -4.79 -7.65 9.07
CA LEU A 79 -5.08 -6.26 8.77
C LEU A 79 -3.82 -5.38 8.89
N SER A 80 -3.39 -4.75 7.82
CA SER A 80 -2.34 -3.72 7.85
C SER A 80 -2.99 -2.34 7.83
N LEU A 81 -2.94 -1.63 8.96
CA LEU A 81 -3.41 -0.26 9.03
C LEU A 81 -2.32 0.69 8.52
N ASN A 82 -2.65 1.49 7.51
CA ASN A 82 -1.73 2.48 6.94
C ASN A 82 -2.27 3.90 7.17
N ILE A 83 -1.39 4.84 7.51
CA ILE A 83 -1.71 6.27 7.40
C ILE A 83 -1.23 6.74 6.02
N HIS A 84 -2.18 6.90 5.10
CA HIS A 84 -1.91 7.31 3.73
C HIS A 84 -1.72 8.81 3.61
N ARG A 85 -2.59 9.56 4.28
CA ARG A 85 -2.37 10.98 4.55
C ARG A 85 -2.11 11.12 6.04
N ALA A 86 -0.93 11.60 6.38
CA ALA A 86 -0.46 11.84 7.74
C ALA A 86 -0.37 13.34 8.04
N PRO A 87 -0.26 13.73 9.32
CA PRO A 87 0.13 15.10 9.69
C PRO A 87 1.37 15.55 8.90
N GLY A 88 1.18 16.47 7.97
CA GLY A 88 2.26 17.07 7.19
C GLY A 88 2.78 16.27 5.99
N TYR A 89 2.15 15.15 5.59
CA TYR A 89 2.48 14.50 4.33
C TYR A 89 1.34 13.68 3.70
N CYS A 90 1.22 13.78 2.37
CA CYS A 90 0.57 12.78 1.52
C CYS A 90 1.18 12.87 0.11
N ILE A 91 1.46 11.74 -0.54
CA ILE A 91 1.98 11.73 -1.91
C ILE A 91 1.04 12.46 -2.89
N ASN A 92 -0.27 12.29 -2.71
CA ASN A 92 -1.29 12.93 -3.51
C ASN A 92 -1.71 14.25 -2.86
N ARG A 93 -1.61 15.38 -3.57
CA ARG A 93 -2.05 16.71 -3.07
C ARG A 93 -1.40 17.09 -1.73
N ASN A 94 -0.06 16.99 -1.66
CA ASN A 94 0.70 17.38 -0.46
C ASN A 94 0.49 18.85 -0.09
N ASP A 95 0.11 19.69 -1.06
CA ASP A 95 -0.22 21.11 -0.91
C ASP A 95 -1.39 21.39 0.04
N LEU A 96 -2.20 20.38 0.39
CA LEU A 96 -3.29 20.51 1.35
C LEU A 96 -2.83 20.45 2.81
N GLU A 97 -1.61 19.97 3.09
CA GLU A 97 -1.08 19.93 4.45
C GLU A 97 -0.56 21.32 4.88
N LYS A 98 -0.77 21.65 6.15
CA LYS A 98 -0.26 22.89 6.75
C LYS A 98 1.23 22.83 7.07
N HIS A 99 1.72 21.66 7.45
CA HIS A 99 3.10 21.42 7.86
C HIS A 99 3.79 20.47 6.88
N ASN A 100 5.09 20.33 7.01
CA ASN A 100 5.92 19.38 6.29
C ASN A 100 6.49 18.33 7.26
N LEU A 101 6.03 17.09 7.17
CA LEU A 101 6.44 15.97 8.04
C LEU A 101 7.97 15.79 8.08
N TRP A 102 8.65 16.08 6.98
CA TRP A 102 10.08 15.81 6.84
C TRP A 102 10.97 16.81 7.59
N LEU A 103 10.45 18.00 7.91
CA LEU A 103 11.24 19.11 8.50
C LEU A 103 10.60 19.69 9.77
N ASP A 104 9.27 19.73 9.84
CA ASP A 104 8.56 20.42 10.90
C ASP A 104 8.35 19.52 12.11
N LYS A 105 8.94 19.91 13.24
CA LYS A 105 8.82 19.18 14.50
C LYS A 105 7.36 18.94 14.93
N GLU A 106 6.47 19.91 14.69
CA GLU A 106 5.05 19.80 15.01
C GLU A 106 4.38 18.63 14.26
N ALA A 107 4.63 18.49 12.96
CA ALA A 107 4.12 17.37 12.16
C ALA A 107 4.71 16.03 12.61
N GLN A 108 6.00 16.00 12.94
CA GLN A 108 6.68 14.79 13.43
C GLN A 108 6.14 14.35 14.80
N ASP A 109 5.91 15.30 15.71
CA ASP A 109 5.34 15.03 17.03
C ASP A 109 3.89 14.53 16.89
N ALA A 110 3.09 15.15 16.04
CA ALA A 110 1.74 14.72 15.71
C ALA A 110 1.69 13.32 15.07
N PHE A 111 2.58 13.04 14.13
CA PHE A 111 2.69 11.73 13.48
C PHE A 111 3.01 10.62 14.48
N VAL A 112 4.00 10.85 15.35
CA VAL A 112 4.34 9.91 16.44
C VAL A 112 3.15 9.75 17.40
N PHE A 113 2.51 10.85 17.80
CA PHE A 113 1.35 10.82 18.69
C PHE A 113 0.21 9.96 18.13
N GLN A 114 -0.14 10.10 16.86
CA GLN A 114 -1.20 9.29 16.25
C GLN A 114 -0.86 7.79 16.27
N TRP A 115 0.39 7.43 15.97
CA TRP A 115 0.83 6.04 16.06
C TRP A 115 0.84 5.51 17.49
N GLU A 116 1.19 6.33 18.48
CA GLU A 116 1.06 5.94 19.88
C GLU A 116 -0.40 5.74 20.31
N VAL A 117 -1.34 6.54 19.78
CA VAL A 117 -2.78 6.36 20.01
C VAL A 117 -3.22 4.98 19.51
N PHE A 118 -2.85 4.59 18.29
CA PHE A 118 -3.15 3.25 17.77
C PHE A 118 -2.42 2.14 18.53
N ALA A 119 -1.15 2.35 18.91
CA ALA A 119 -0.40 1.41 19.72
C ALA A 119 -1.06 1.14 21.07
N ARG A 120 -1.54 2.18 21.78
CA ARG A 120 -2.28 2.02 23.04
C ARG A 120 -3.62 1.33 22.83
N ARG A 121 -4.35 1.73 21.79
CA ARG A 121 -5.70 1.21 21.50
C ARG A 121 -5.69 -0.28 21.16
N TYR A 122 -4.71 -0.73 20.39
CA TYR A 122 -4.61 -2.10 19.91
C TYR A 122 -3.51 -2.91 20.61
N MET A 123 -3.00 -2.42 21.74
CA MET A 123 -1.99 -3.12 22.54
C MET A 123 -2.45 -4.53 22.87
N GLY A 124 -1.61 -5.52 22.59
CA GLY A 124 -1.91 -6.93 22.87
C GLY A 124 -2.72 -7.64 21.79
N ILE A 125 -3.15 -6.94 20.73
CA ILE A 125 -3.64 -7.60 19.51
C ILE A 125 -2.45 -8.28 18.81
N PRO A 126 -2.48 -9.60 18.55
CA PRO A 126 -1.34 -10.34 18.02
C PRO A 126 -0.85 -9.78 16.68
N ALA A 127 0.46 -9.86 16.45
CA ALA A 127 1.12 -9.43 15.21
C ALA A 127 0.60 -10.16 13.98
N GLU A 128 0.14 -11.41 14.15
CA GLU A 128 -0.46 -12.20 13.08
C GLU A 128 -1.76 -11.59 12.56
N ALA A 129 -2.48 -10.82 13.39
CA ALA A 129 -3.76 -10.21 13.04
C ALA A 129 -3.63 -8.74 12.59
N LEU A 130 -2.62 -8.01 13.07
CA LEU A 130 -2.53 -6.56 12.88
C LEU A 130 -1.08 -6.07 12.74
N SER A 131 -0.81 -5.31 11.68
CA SER A 131 0.42 -4.53 11.52
C SER A 131 0.14 -3.04 11.34
N PHE A 132 1.14 -2.21 11.64
CA PHE A 132 1.12 -0.77 11.38
C PHE A 132 2.06 -0.42 10.24
N ASP A 133 1.50 0.05 9.13
CA ASP A 133 2.22 0.60 7.98
C ASP A 133 2.33 2.11 8.11
N LEU A 134 3.52 2.59 8.47
CA LEU A 134 3.67 3.89 9.13
C LEU A 134 3.21 5.08 8.28
N LEU A 135 3.59 5.10 7.00
CA LEU A 135 3.32 6.21 6.11
C LEU A 135 3.32 5.70 4.67
N ASN A 136 2.28 6.04 3.91
CA ASN A 136 2.24 5.70 2.50
C ASN A 136 3.31 6.46 1.71
N GLU A 137 4.13 5.70 0.97
CA GLU A 137 4.98 6.16 -0.13
C GLU A 137 5.70 7.50 0.11
N PRO A 138 6.71 7.55 0.99
CA PRO A 138 7.57 8.72 1.15
C PRO A 138 8.09 9.27 -0.19
N PRO A 139 8.34 10.59 -0.29
CA PRO A 139 8.69 11.25 -1.54
C PRO A 139 10.11 10.89 -2.01
N ASP A 140 10.50 11.41 -3.17
CA ASP A 140 11.87 11.29 -3.66
C ASP A 140 12.87 12.00 -2.72
N ILE A 141 14.10 11.49 -2.71
CA ILE A 141 15.20 12.13 -1.96
C ILE A 141 15.43 13.55 -2.52
N GLY A 142 15.38 14.54 -1.63
CA GLY A 142 15.47 15.96 -1.95
C GLY A 142 14.11 16.66 -2.09
N GLN A 143 13.02 15.91 -2.34
CA GLN A 143 11.68 16.47 -2.43
C GLN A 143 11.14 16.77 -1.03
N TYR A 144 10.53 17.94 -0.85
CA TYR A 144 10.07 18.45 0.45
C TYR A 144 11.16 18.46 1.55
N GLY A 145 12.44 18.46 1.17
CA GLY A 145 13.56 18.38 2.12
C GLY A 145 13.78 16.99 2.73
N LEU A 146 13.14 15.94 2.21
CA LEU A 146 13.43 14.57 2.63
C LEU A 146 14.89 14.21 2.27
N THR A 147 15.58 13.63 3.23
CA THR A 147 16.85 12.92 3.04
C THR A 147 16.70 11.51 3.59
N ARG A 148 17.58 10.58 3.20
CA ARG A 148 17.60 9.25 3.84
C ARG A 148 17.79 9.37 5.36
N GLU A 149 18.59 10.33 5.80
CA GLU A 149 18.90 10.55 7.22
C GLU A 149 17.69 11.04 8.02
N ASN A 150 16.99 12.10 7.59
CA ASN A 150 15.84 12.61 8.35
C ASN A 150 14.64 11.65 8.28
N HIS A 151 14.44 10.97 7.15
CA HIS A 151 13.47 9.88 7.02
C HIS A 151 13.79 8.77 8.03
N ALA A 152 15.02 8.24 8.01
CA ALA A 152 15.45 7.18 8.91
C ALA A 152 15.30 7.58 10.39
N ALA A 153 15.64 8.82 10.74
CA ALA A 153 15.49 9.34 12.10
C ALA A 153 14.02 9.35 12.55
N LEU A 154 13.10 9.82 11.69
CA LEU A 154 11.67 9.84 11.98
C LEU A 154 11.10 8.42 12.11
N ILE A 155 11.42 7.53 11.18
CA ILE A 155 10.96 6.13 11.22
C ILE A 155 11.44 5.44 12.49
N ARG A 156 12.72 5.57 12.85
CA ARG A 156 13.26 4.99 14.10
C ARG A 156 12.57 5.55 15.33
N ARG A 157 12.32 6.86 15.37
CA ARG A 157 11.59 7.52 16.46
C ARG A 157 10.19 6.93 16.61
N THR A 158 9.43 6.82 15.51
CA THR A 158 8.06 6.30 15.52
C THR A 158 8.02 4.82 15.91
N VAL A 159 8.92 4.00 15.37
CA VAL A 159 9.04 2.57 15.73
C VAL A 159 9.35 2.39 17.22
N ALA A 160 10.29 3.19 17.75
CA ALA A 160 10.61 3.15 19.18
C ALA A 160 9.41 3.55 20.04
N ALA A 161 8.67 4.60 19.66
CA ALA A 161 7.48 5.04 20.38
C ALA A 161 6.38 3.95 20.42
N ILE A 162 6.09 3.33 19.26
CA ILE A 162 5.13 2.21 19.17
C ILE A 162 5.60 1.05 20.06
N ARG A 163 6.86 0.62 19.93
CA ARG A 163 7.38 -0.56 20.66
C ARG A 163 7.58 -0.34 22.16
N ASN A 164 7.71 0.91 22.61
CA ASN A 164 7.66 1.23 24.04
C ASN A 164 6.27 0.97 24.65
N ILE A 165 5.22 0.99 23.83
CA ILE A 165 3.84 0.70 24.23
C ILE A 165 3.51 -0.78 23.99
N ASP A 166 3.77 -1.27 22.76
CA ASP A 166 3.50 -2.64 22.34
C ASP A 166 4.75 -3.23 21.65
N PRO A 167 5.66 -3.89 22.41
CA PRO A 167 6.90 -4.43 21.88
C PRO A 167 6.73 -5.47 20.77
N GLN A 168 5.55 -6.09 20.67
CA GLN A 168 5.27 -7.17 19.71
C GLN A 168 4.57 -6.69 18.44
N ARG A 169 4.22 -5.40 18.32
CA ARG A 169 3.55 -4.87 17.13
C ARG A 169 4.44 -5.04 15.90
N GLU A 170 3.94 -5.78 14.89
CA GLU A 170 4.53 -5.84 13.55
C GLU A 170 4.37 -4.46 12.88
N ILE A 171 5.45 -3.97 12.28
CA ILE A 171 5.50 -2.64 11.67
C ILE A 171 5.99 -2.79 10.23
N VAL A 172 5.36 -2.04 9.33
CA VAL A 172 5.68 -1.96 7.91
C VAL A 172 6.14 -0.53 7.59
N ILE A 173 7.14 -0.41 6.72
CA ILE A 173 7.61 0.88 6.21
C ILE A 173 7.69 0.84 4.68
N ASP A 174 7.13 1.85 4.04
CA ASP A 174 7.17 1.98 2.58
C ASP A 174 8.51 2.52 2.08
N GLY A 175 8.91 2.09 0.88
CA GLY A 175 10.11 2.60 0.21
C GLY A 175 10.05 4.10 -0.09
N LEU A 176 11.21 4.72 -0.26
CA LEU A 176 11.31 6.12 -0.69
C LEU A 176 10.89 6.28 -2.16
N GLY A 177 10.75 7.52 -2.62
CA GLY A 177 10.47 7.83 -4.02
C GLY A 177 9.18 7.20 -4.50
N GLY A 178 8.09 7.39 -3.75
CA GLY A 178 6.80 6.80 -4.10
C GLY A 178 6.74 5.29 -3.86
N GLY A 179 7.44 4.75 -2.86
CA GLY A 179 7.50 3.30 -2.63
C GLY A 179 8.46 2.52 -3.54
N ASN A 180 9.23 3.20 -4.40
CA ASN A 180 10.08 2.57 -5.42
C ASN A 180 11.48 2.20 -4.92
N ILE A 181 11.99 2.93 -3.94
CA ILE A 181 13.41 2.91 -3.57
C ILE A 181 13.61 2.16 -2.24
N ALA A 182 14.40 1.09 -2.27
CA ALA A 182 14.77 0.32 -1.09
C ALA A 182 15.61 1.13 -0.08
N MET A 183 15.57 0.71 1.19
CA MET A 183 16.11 1.44 2.34
C MET A 183 17.11 0.60 3.16
N PRO A 184 18.29 0.25 2.61
CA PRO A 184 19.28 -0.56 3.34
C PRO A 184 19.73 0.06 4.67
N GLU A 185 19.64 1.38 4.83
CA GLU A 185 19.91 2.11 6.07
C GLU A 185 18.91 1.85 7.22
N LEU A 186 17.83 1.12 6.94
CA LEU A 186 16.82 0.66 7.90
C LEU A 186 16.73 -0.87 7.94
N ALA A 187 17.69 -1.59 7.36
CA ALA A 187 17.66 -3.06 7.31
C ALA A 187 17.96 -3.72 8.67
N ASP A 188 18.55 -2.98 9.61
CA ASP A 188 18.75 -3.41 11.00
C ASP A 188 17.46 -3.33 11.84
N MET A 189 16.43 -2.64 11.34
CA MET A 189 15.14 -2.57 12.02
C MET A 189 14.36 -3.84 11.73
N GLU A 190 13.85 -4.49 12.78
CA GLU A 190 12.98 -5.68 12.66
C GLU A 190 11.58 -5.29 12.14
N VAL A 191 11.49 -4.69 10.95
CA VAL A 191 10.27 -4.21 10.30
C VAL A 191 10.17 -4.79 8.89
N ILE A 192 8.96 -4.81 8.35
CA ILE A 192 8.71 -5.21 6.95
C ILE A 192 8.98 -4.01 6.05
N HIS A 193 9.78 -4.19 5.00
CA HIS A 193 9.96 -3.17 3.96
C HIS A 193 8.95 -3.41 2.85
N SER A 194 8.12 -2.41 2.57
CA SER A 194 7.00 -2.47 1.64
C SER A 194 7.35 -1.78 0.32
N GLY A 195 7.46 -2.59 -0.74
CA GLY A 195 7.69 -2.11 -2.10
C GLY A 195 6.39 -1.87 -2.87
N ARG A 196 6.53 -1.50 -4.14
CA ARG A 196 5.42 -1.24 -5.07
C ARG A 196 5.55 -2.03 -6.35
N GLY A 197 4.41 -2.34 -6.97
CA GLY A 197 4.30 -3.03 -8.25
C GLY A 197 3.61 -2.21 -9.32
N TYR A 198 4.07 -0.97 -9.53
CA TYR A 198 3.52 -0.07 -10.55
C TYR A 198 4.48 0.19 -11.72
N GLN A 199 5.75 -0.17 -11.64
CA GLN A 199 6.66 0.05 -12.77
C GLN A 199 6.42 -0.93 -13.93
N PRO A 200 6.51 -0.48 -15.20
CA PRO A 200 6.62 0.91 -15.63
C PRO A 200 5.30 1.68 -15.51
N MET A 201 5.38 2.94 -15.06
CA MET A 201 4.21 3.80 -14.88
C MET A 201 3.32 3.96 -16.13
N PRO A 202 3.85 4.09 -17.37
CA PRO A 202 2.98 4.14 -18.55
C PRO A 202 2.11 2.89 -18.77
N VAL A 203 2.49 1.72 -18.25
CA VAL A 203 1.66 0.51 -18.32
C VAL A 203 0.64 0.48 -17.19
N SER A 204 1.05 0.78 -15.96
CA SER A 204 0.16 0.69 -14.80
C SER A 204 -0.80 1.88 -14.65
N HIS A 205 -0.44 3.06 -15.16
CA HIS A 205 -1.14 4.33 -14.97
C HIS A 205 -1.52 5.01 -16.30
N HIS A 206 -1.66 4.25 -17.40
CA HIS A 206 -2.07 4.80 -18.68
C HIS A 206 -3.38 5.61 -18.53
N GLN A 207 -3.36 6.91 -18.86
CA GLN A 207 -4.52 7.81 -18.72
C GLN A 207 -5.04 7.99 -17.27
N ALA A 208 -4.23 7.72 -16.25
CA ALA A 208 -4.55 8.04 -14.87
C ALA A 208 -4.46 9.56 -14.64
N TRP A 209 -5.59 10.24 -14.50
CA TRP A 209 -5.67 11.70 -14.48
C TRP A 209 -4.91 12.37 -13.32
N TRP A 210 -4.61 11.61 -12.26
CA TRP A 210 -3.85 12.08 -11.10
C TRP A 210 -2.32 11.92 -11.26
N TRP A 211 -1.86 11.24 -12.31
CA TRP A 211 -0.45 11.09 -12.62
C TRP A 211 -0.04 12.12 -13.69
N ASP A 212 0.69 13.17 -13.28
CA ASP A 212 0.98 14.33 -14.14
C ASP A 212 1.66 13.97 -15.48
N GLU A 213 2.51 12.95 -15.49
CA GLU A 213 3.24 12.51 -16.69
C GLU A 213 2.39 11.71 -17.68
N GLN A 214 1.15 11.34 -17.33
CA GLN A 214 0.28 10.55 -18.21
C GLN A 214 0.08 11.19 -19.59
N ALA A 215 0.09 12.53 -19.66
CA ALA A 215 -0.15 13.29 -20.89
C ALA A 215 0.99 13.19 -21.91
N THR A 216 2.21 12.90 -21.44
CA THR A 216 3.41 12.76 -22.28
C THR A 216 3.96 11.34 -22.30
N ALA A 217 3.41 10.45 -21.47
CA ALA A 217 3.76 9.04 -21.42
C ALA A 217 3.42 8.33 -22.74
N PRO A 218 4.25 7.38 -23.19
CA PRO A 218 3.93 6.52 -24.33
C PRO A 218 2.67 5.68 -24.07
N ASN A 219 2.01 5.26 -25.15
CA ASN A 219 0.95 4.26 -25.06
C ASN A 219 1.50 2.95 -24.48
N PRO A 220 0.70 2.20 -23.71
CA PRO A 220 1.16 1.01 -23.04
C PRO A 220 1.46 -0.09 -24.06
N GLU A 221 2.66 -0.64 -23.96
CA GLU A 221 3.12 -1.82 -24.69
C GLU A 221 3.84 -2.73 -23.69
N TYR A 222 3.74 -4.04 -23.83
CA TYR A 222 4.54 -4.94 -23.01
C TYR A 222 4.67 -6.34 -23.65
N PRO A 223 5.88 -6.95 -23.68
CA PRO A 223 7.17 -6.37 -23.29
C PRO A 223 7.71 -5.39 -24.35
N GLY A 224 8.72 -4.61 -23.99
CA GLY A 224 9.53 -3.81 -24.91
C GLY A 224 9.24 -2.31 -24.92
N LEU A 225 8.31 -1.84 -24.09
CA LEU A 225 7.99 -0.42 -23.95
C LEU A 225 9.25 0.41 -23.70
N LEU A 226 9.53 1.36 -24.59
CA LEU A 226 10.59 2.33 -24.38
C LEU A 226 10.10 3.49 -23.52
N TRP A 227 10.59 3.60 -22.30
CA TRP A 227 10.28 4.72 -21.41
C TRP A 227 11.46 5.05 -20.50
N MET A 228 11.75 6.35 -20.35
CA MET A 228 12.91 6.87 -19.61
C MET A 228 14.26 6.24 -20.02
N GLY A 229 14.42 5.93 -21.31
CA GLY A 229 15.67 5.37 -21.85
C GLY A 229 15.84 3.86 -21.64
N HIS A 230 14.83 3.17 -21.10
CA HIS A 230 14.85 1.73 -20.87
C HIS A 230 13.75 1.03 -21.67
N HIS A 231 14.05 -0.16 -22.20
CA HIS A 231 13.05 -1.08 -22.73
C HIS A 231 12.51 -1.95 -21.59
N TRP A 232 11.25 -1.77 -21.23
CA TRP A 232 10.64 -2.46 -20.12
C TRP A 232 10.17 -3.86 -20.52
N ASP A 233 10.82 -4.86 -19.93
CA ASP A 233 10.55 -6.28 -20.07
C ASP A 233 10.77 -6.98 -18.71
N PHE A 234 10.70 -8.31 -18.69
CA PHE A 234 10.97 -9.11 -17.49
C PHE A 234 12.32 -8.78 -16.84
N ASN A 235 13.39 -8.62 -17.63
CA ASN A 235 14.73 -8.39 -17.09
C ASN A 235 14.83 -7.02 -16.42
N THR A 236 14.23 -6.01 -17.03
CA THR A 236 14.21 -4.66 -16.47
C THR A 236 13.38 -4.60 -15.19
N LEU A 237 12.23 -5.28 -15.13
CA LEU A 237 11.47 -5.45 -13.88
C LEU A 237 12.29 -6.18 -12.82
N ARG A 238 12.96 -7.27 -13.18
CA ARG A 238 13.83 -8.02 -12.28
C ARG A 238 14.94 -7.13 -11.72
N ASP A 239 15.58 -6.34 -12.57
CA ASP A 239 16.69 -5.45 -12.20
C ASP A 239 16.20 -4.30 -11.31
N TYR A 240 15.01 -3.75 -11.57
CA TYR A 240 14.34 -2.78 -10.69
C TYR A 240 14.15 -3.32 -9.25
N TYR A 241 13.84 -4.61 -9.09
CA TYR A 241 13.71 -5.23 -7.76
C TYR A 241 15.02 -5.71 -7.14
N MET A 242 16.18 -5.57 -7.81
CA MET A 242 17.46 -6.01 -7.23
C MET A 242 17.84 -5.31 -5.92
N PRO A 243 17.65 -3.98 -5.74
CA PRO A 243 17.88 -3.33 -4.46
C PRO A 243 16.99 -3.89 -3.33
N TRP A 244 15.72 -4.17 -3.63
CA TRP A 244 14.80 -4.82 -2.68
C TRP A 244 15.23 -6.24 -2.35
N ARG A 245 15.71 -6.99 -3.34
CA ARG A 245 16.27 -8.33 -3.11
C ARG A 245 17.56 -8.29 -2.30
N ALA A 246 18.40 -7.28 -2.48
CA ALA A 246 19.59 -7.09 -1.67
C ALA A 246 19.23 -6.87 -0.19
N VAL A 247 18.24 -6.03 0.10
CA VAL A 247 17.70 -5.83 1.46
C VAL A 247 17.09 -7.14 1.99
N ASN A 248 16.32 -7.87 1.18
CA ASN A 248 15.76 -9.16 1.56
C ASN A 248 16.84 -10.19 1.95
N ASN A 249 17.97 -10.20 1.25
CA ASN A 249 19.10 -11.09 1.54
C ASN A 249 19.81 -10.74 2.86
N LEU A 250 19.58 -9.56 3.45
CA LEU A 250 20.03 -9.21 4.80
C LEU A 250 19.13 -9.77 5.91
N GLY A 251 18.06 -10.50 5.54
CA GLY A 251 17.09 -11.07 6.49
C GLY A 251 15.82 -10.24 6.67
N VAL A 252 15.72 -9.08 6.01
CA VAL A 252 14.54 -8.21 6.05
C VAL A 252 13.38 -8.86 5.29
N LYS A 253 12.18 -8.83 5.87
CA LYS A 253 10.96 -9.26 5.18
C LYS A 253 10.56 -8.20 4.15
N ILE A 254 10.28 -8.62 2.92
CA ILE A 254 9.73 -7.75 1.88
C ILE A 254 8.28 -8.14 1.59
N HIS A 255 7.43 -7.13 1.44
CA HIS A 255 6.05 -7.27 0.98
C HIS A 255 5.77 -6.24 -0.11
N ILE A 256 4.94 -6.54 -1.10
CA ILE A 256 4.49 -5.56 -2.08
C ILE A 256 3.15 -4.98 -1.61
N GLY A 257 3.21 -3.86 -0.88
CA GLY A 257 2.04 -3.25 -0.22
C GLY A 257 0.96 -2.79 -1.20
N GLU A 258 1.38 -2.39 -2.40
CA GLU A 258 0.46 -2.06 -3.48
C GLU A 258 1.02 -2.46 -4.84
N MET A 259 0.13 -2.89 -5.71
CA MET A 259 0.41 -3.12 -7.12
C MET A 259 -0.89 -3.10 -7.91
N GLY A 260 -0.78 -3.04 -9.24
CA GLY A 260 -1.94 -3.20 -10.12
C GLY A 260 -1.83 -2.41 -11.42
N CYS A 261 -2.82 -2.58 -12.29
CA CYS A 261 -2.91 -1.88 -13.56
C CYS A 261 -4.24 -1.15 -13.66
N TYR A 262 -4.18 0.16 -13.85
CA TYR A 262 -5.34 0.99 -14.09
C TYR A 262 -6.15 0.50 -15.30
N GLN A 263 -7.47 0.50 -15.16
CA GLN A 263 -8.45 -0.07 -16.09
C GLN A 263 -8.39 0.44 -17.54
N ARG A 264 -7.60 1.48 -17.84
CA ARG A 264 -7.48 2.07 -19.19
C ARG A 264 -6.40 1.42 -20.06
N THR A 265 -5.45 0.71 -19.48
CA THR A 265 -4.48 -0.09 -20.26
C THR A 265 -5.20 -1.27 -20.91
N PRO A 266 -4.91 -1.70 -22.16
CA PRO A 266 -5.51 -2.90 -22.75
C PRO A 266 -5.25 -4.16 -21.89
N HIS A 267 -6.27 -4.99 -21.68
CA HIS A 267 -6.20 -6.17 -20.82
C HIS A 267 -5.07 -7.15 -21.19
N PRO A 268 -4.85 -7.51 -22.47
CA PRO A 268 -3.73 -8.40 -22.83
C PRO A 268 -2.36 -7.84 -22.44
N VAL A 269 -2.18 -6.51 -22.50
CA VAL A 269 -0.94 -5.84 -22.08
C VAL A 269 -0.80 -5.90 -20.56
N ALA A 270 -1.86 -5.57 -19.83
CA ALA A 270 -1.90 -5.61 -18.37
C ALA A 270 -1.60 -7.01 -17.83
N ILE A 271 -2.28 -8.04 -18.32
CA ILE A 271 -2.08 -9.43 -17.88
C ILE A 271 -0.68 -9.92 -18.19
N ARG A 272 -0.12 -9.58 -19.36
CA ARG A 272 1.24 -9.98 -19.72
C ARG A 272 2.28 -9.35 -18.79
N TRP A 273 2.13 -8.07 -18.47
CA TRP A 273 2.98 -7.37 -17.51
C TRP A 273 2.83 -7.90 -16.08
N LEU A 274 1.59 -8.08 -15.61
CA LEU A 274 1.30 -8.63 -14.28
C LEU A 274 1.87 -10.02 -14.09
N ARG A 275 1.84 -10.87 -15.14
CA ARG A 275 2.43 -12.21 -15.10
C ARG A 275 3.92 -12.17 -14.79
N ASP A 276 4.66 -11.25 -15.41
CA ASP A 276 6.08 -11.09 -15.14
C ASP A 276 6.32 -10.59 -13.71
N LEU A 277 5.56 -9.61 -13.22
CA LEU A 277 5.63 -9.16 -11.82
C LEU A 277 5.35 -10.28 -10.81
N PHE A 278 4.24 -10.99 -10.97
CA PHE A 278 3.87 -12.08 -10.06
C PHE A 278 4.90 -13.21 -10.07
N SER A 279 5.49 -13.52 -11.23
CA SER A 279 6.57 -14.52 -11.31
C SER A 279 7.83 -14.10 -10.54
N ILE A 280 8.15 -12.80 -10.52
CA ILE A 280 9.25 -12.24 -9.72
C ILE A 280 8.93 -12.38 -8.23
N TYR A 281 7.72 -12.01 -7.81
CA TYR A 281 7.30 -12.10 -6.40
C TYR A 281 7.31 -13.53 -5.91
N SER A 282 6.74 -14.47 -6.69
CA SER A 282 6.76 -15.89 -6.41
C SER A 282 8.18 -16.42 -6.27
N LYS A 283 9.07 -16.08 -7.22
CA LYS A 283 10.48 -16.47 -7.19
C LYS A 283 11.22 -15.96 -5.94
N TYR A 284 10.86 -14.77 -5.44
CA TYR A 284 11.49 -14.19 -4.26
C TYR A 284 10.78 -14.53 -2.94
N GLY A 285 9.62 -15.19 -3.00
CA GLY A 285 8.79 -15.51 -1.85
C GLY A 285 8.11 -14.29 -1.23
N TRP A 286 7.80 -13.28 -2.04
CA TRP A 286 7.18 -12.03 -1.58
C TRP A 286 5.65 -12.11 -1.63
N GLY A 287 5.03 -11.61 -0.57
CA GLY A 287 3.60 -11.33 -0.54
C GLY A 287 3.25 -10.08 -1.35
N TYR A 288 1.97 -9.91 -1.67
CA TYR A 288 1.49 -8.75 -2.41
C TYR A 288 0.05 -8.38 -2.05
N ALA A 289 -0.29 -7.11 -2.24
CA ALA A 289 -1.67 -6.64 -2.20
C ALA A 289 -2.01 -5.79 -3.44
N LEU A 290 -3.08 -6.16 -4.14
CA LEU A 290 -3.60 -5.37 -5.26
C LEU A 290 -4.22 -4.07 -4.73
N TRP A 291 -4.09 -2.96 -5.46
CA TRP A 291 -4.55 -1.65 -4.99
C TRP A 291 -6.06 -1.56 -4.75
N ASN A 292 -6.87 -2.30 -5.50
CA ASN A 292 -8.30 -2.40 -5.22
C ASN A 292 -8.73 -3.86 -5.21
N PHE A 293 -9.70 -4.20 -4.37
CA PHE A 293 -10.53 -5.37 -4.59
C PHE A 293 -11.59 -5.03 -5.66
N ASP A 294 -12.49 -4.12 -5.32
CA ASP A 294 -13.44 -3.47 -6.21
C ASP A 294 -12.97 -2.03 -6.51
N GLY A 295 -12.78 -1.70 -7.79
CA GLY A 295 -12.21 -0.43 -8.22
C GLY A 295 -11.35 -0.54 -9.48
N GLU A 296 -10.74 0.58 -9.86
CA GLU A 296 -10.11 0.78 -11.16
C GLU A 296 -8.79 0.00 -11.36
N PHE A 297 -8.18 -0.47 -10.27
CA PHE A 297 -7.01 -1.36 -10.27
C PHE A 297 -7.33 -2.80 -9.86
N GLY A 298 -8.60 -3.07 -9.53
CA GLY A 298 -9.00 -4.32 -8.90
C GLY A 298 -9.34 -5.43 -9.88
N ILE A 299 -9.76 -6.57 -9.34
CA ILE A 299 -10.21 -7.71 -10.14
C ILE A 299 -11.61 -7.49 -10.73
N MET A 300 -12.28 -6.40 -10.37
CA MET A 300 -13.53 -5.95 -11.00
C MET A 300 -13.26 -5.02 -12.18
N ALA A 301 -12.35 -4.05 -11.98
CA ALA A 301 -11.89 -3.03 -12.94
C ALA A 301 -13.00 -2.57 -13.90
N PRO A 302 -14.11 -1.97 -13.41
CA PRO A 302 -15.35 -1.82 -14.18
C PRO A 302 -15.18 -1.05 -15.50
N GLY A 303 -14.19 -0.16 -15.61
CA GLY A 303 -13.89 0.61 -16.82
C GLY A 303 -13.00 -0.11 -17.84
N ARG A 304 -12.62 -1.37 -17.60
CA ARG A 304 -11.84 -2.19 -18.53
C ARG A 304 -12.79 -3.03 -19.41
N GLU A 305 -13.04 -2.56 -20.62
CA GLU A 305 -14.11 -3.12 -21.47
C GLU A 305 -13.74 -4.44 -22.15
N ASP A 306 -12.44 -4.71 -22.34
CA ASP A 306 -11.90 -5.85 -23.07
C ASP A 306 -11.67 -7.11 -22.20
N VAL A 307 -12.44 -7.27 -21.13
CA VAL A 307 -12.33 -8.38 -20.16
C VAL A 307 -13.57 -9.27 -20.15
N GLN A 308 -13.33 -10.57 -20.16
CA GLN A 308 -14.36 -11.57 -19.86
C GLN A 308 -14.55 -11.69 -18.34
N ARG A 309 -15.75 -11.35 -17.86
CA ARG A 309 -16.07 -11.37 -16.44
C ARG A 309 -17.00 -12.52 -16.07
N GLU A 310 -16.85 -13.00 -14.84
CA GLU A 310 -17.68 -14.03 -14.24
C GLU A 310 -18.31 -13.50 -12.95
N LEU A 311 -19.59 -13.79 -12.73
CA LEU A 311 -20.29 -13.41 -11.51
C LEU A 311 -19.90 -14.36 -10.36
N LEU A 312 -19.16 -13.84 -9.37
CA LEU A 312 -18.69 -14.60 -8.20
C LEU A 312 -19.02 -13.84 -6.93
N TYR A 313 -19.74 -14.48 -5.99
CA TYR A 313 -20.17 -13.86 -4.73
C TYR A 313 -20.80 -12.47 -4.91
N GLY A 314 -21.48 -12.24 -6.04
CA GLY A 314 -22.11 -10.95 -6.34
C GLY A 314 -21.21 -9.88 -6.97
N TYR A 315 -19.98 -10.21 -7.35
CA TYR A 315 -19.05 -9.33 -8.07
C TYR A 315 -18.80 -9.83 -9.49
N GLN A 316 -18.65 -8.91 -10.44
CA GLN A 316 -18.25 -9.22 -11.82
C GLN A 316 -16.73 -9.26 -11.88
N VAL A 317 -16.16 -10.46 -11.80
CA VAL A 317 -14.72 -10.68 -11.59
C VAL A 317 -14.02 -11.03 -12.89
N ASP A 318 -12.89 -10.37 -13.15
CA ASP A 318 -11.87 -10.80 -14.11
C ASP A 318 -11.24 -12.12 -13.64
N ARG A 319 -11.72 -13.22 -14.22
CA ARG A 319 -11.27 -14.57 -13.84
C ARG A 319 -9.80 -14.79 -14.16
N GLU A 320 -9.28 -14.21 -15.24
CA GLU A 320 -7.87 -14.38 -15.63
C GLU A 320 -6.97 -13.69 -14.61
N MET A 321 -7.31 -12.46 -14.20
CA MET A 321 -6.57 -11.74 -13.16
C MET A 321 -6.62 -12.47 -11.81
N LEU A 322 -7.80 -12.96 -11.39
CA LEU A 322 -7.94 -13.71 -10.14
C LEU A 322 -7.07 -14.98 -10.15
N ASN A 323 -7.13 -15.77 -11.22
CA ASN A 323 -6.33 -16.98 -11.37
C ASN A 323 -4.83 -16.66 -11.35
N LEU A 324 -4.42 -15.59 -12.03
CA LEU A 324 -3.03 -15.17 -12.05
C LEU A 324 -2.50 -14.85 -10.64
N MET A 325 -3.31 -14.20 -9.80
CA MET A 325 -2.96 -14.00 -8.39
C MET A 325 -2.83 -15.36 -7.68
N LEU A 326 -3.87 -16.20 -7.73
CA LEU A 326 -3.91 -17.49 -7.04
C LEU A 326 -2.71 -18.39 -7.37
N GLU A 327 -2.35 -18.49 -8.66
CA GLU A 327 -1.28 -19.35 -9.17
C GLU A 327 0.13 -18.91 -8.74
N ASN A 328 0.31 -17.64 -8.35
CA ASN A 328 1.61 -17.07 -8.00
C ASN A 328 1.83 -16.89 -6.49
N ARG A 329 1.00 -17.52 -5.66
CA ARG A 329 1.25 -17.62 -4.22
C ARG A 329 2.26 -18.73 -3.93
N VAL A 330 3.10 -18.52 -2.92
CA VAL A 330 3.98 -19.57 -2.40
C VAL A 330 3.49 -20.02 -1.02
N SER A 331 3.61 -21.32 -0.76
CA SER A 331 3.18 -21.98 0.49
C SER A 331 4.10 -21.67 1.66
#